data_AF-A0A6G5QJK7-F1
#
_entry.id   AF-A0A6G5QJK7-F1
#
_cell.length_a   1.000
_cell.length_b   1.000
_cell.length_c   1.000
_cell.angle_alpha   90.00
_cell.angle_beta   90.00
_cell.angle_gamma   90.00
#
_symmetry.space_group_name_H-M   'P 1'
#
loop_
_entity.id
_entity.type
_entity.pdbx_description
1 polymer ?
#
loop_
_entity_poly.entity_id
_entity_poly.type
_entity_poly.pdbx_seq_one_letter_code
_entity_poly.pdbx_strand_id
1 'polypeptide(L)'
;MKKSLLVVAALGIMGVSASAADLAPACEEYFKLVDQFVEKTKDNPQMAAMKSTYESQKAQFAQLPKDAQEAACKPALEQMKQVIATLPK
;
A
#
# COMPACT_ATOMS: atom_id res chain seq x y z
N MET A 1 32.98 -13.15 32.22
CA MET A 1 32.89 -12.04 31.25
C MET A 1 31.45 -11.54 31.26
N LYS A 2 31.14 -10.45 31.99
CA LYS A 2 30.56 -9.21 31.45
C LYS A 2 30.13 -9.30 29.96
N LYS A 3 28.82 -9.30 29.69
CA LYS A 3 28.13 -8.24 28.89
C LYS A 3 26.77 -8.71 28.37
N SER A 4 25.77 -7.87 28.64
CA SER A 4 24.58 -7.60 27.81
C SER A 4 23.54 -8.73 27.78
N LEU A 5 22.47 -8.69 28.58
CA LEU A 5 21.34 -7.75 28.45
C LEU A 5 21.07 -7.40 26.98
N LEU A 6 20.48 -8.33 26.24
CA LEU A 6 19.62 -7.99 25.12
C LEU A 6 18.21 -8.39 25.52
N VAL A 7 17.55 -7.44 26.17
CA VAL A 7 16.09 -7.39 26.27
C VAL A 7 15.58 -7.40 24.84
N VAL A 8 15.09 -8.56 24.38
CA VAL A 8 14.21 -8.63 23.24
C VAL A 8 12.97 -7.87 23.67
N ALA A 9 12.89 -6.59 23.27
CA ALA A 9 11.65 -5.86 23.29
C ALA A 9 10.69 -6.64 22.39
N ALA A 10 9.85 -7.46 23.03
CA ALA A 10 8.62 -7.90 22.44
C ALA A 10 7.86 -6.61 22.08
N LEU A 11 7.98 -6.19 20.83
CA LEU A 11 6.98 -5.36 20.19
C LEU A 11 5.72 -6.23 20.16
N GLY A 12 5.01 -6.22 21.29
CA GLY A 12 3.61 -6.56 21.34
C GLY A 12 2.91 -5.56 20.45
N ILE A 13 2.86 -5.86 19.16
CA ILE A 13 1.91 -5.22 18.26
C ILE A 13 0.59 -5.83 18.69
N MET A 14 -0.12 -5.12 19.57
CA MET A 14 -1.50 -5.41 19.88
C MET A 14 -2.22 -5.50 18.53
N GLY A 15 -2.61 -6.72 18.17
CA GLY A 15 -3.54 -6.96 17.09
C GLY A 15 -4.88 -6.35 17.49
N VAL A 16 -5.06 -5.07 17.16
CA VAL A 16 -6.39 -4.48 17.20
C VAL A 16 -7.12 -5.05 16.01
N SER A 17 -8.10 -5.88 16.35
CA SER A 17 -8.96 -6.58 15.42
C SER A 17 -9.82 -5.60 14.63
N ALA A 18 -10.01 -5.94 13.35
CA ALA A 18 -11.23 -5.72 12.57
C ALA A 18 -11.89 -4.34 12.70
N SER A 19 -11.47 -3.44 11.84
CA SER A 19 -12.42 -2.70 11.01
C SER A 19 -11.87 -2.78 9.60
N ALA A 20 -12.73 -2.77 8.57
CA ALA A 20 -12.32 -2.34 7.25
C ALA A 20 -11.94 -0.85 7.39
N ALA A 21 -10.79 -0.59 8.01
CA ALA A 21 -10.34 0.74 8.29
C ALA A 21 -10.14 1.37 6.93
N ASP A 22 -10.84 2.48 6.68
CA ASP A 22 -10.58 3.33 5.55
C ASP A 22 -9.06 3.47 5.41
N LEU A 23 -8.52 3.50 4.20
CA LEU A 23 -7.09 3.68 4.06
C LEU A 23 -6.73 5.13 4.46
N ALA A 24 -5.45 5.40 4.70
CA ALA A 24 -5.02 6.79 4.80
C ALA A 24 -5.25 7.51 3.45
N PRO A 25 -5.47 8.84 3.44
CA PRO A 25 -5.82 9.57 2.22
C PRO A 25 -4.84 9.33 1.05
N ALA A 26 -3.52 9.32 1.32
CA ALA A 26 -2.53 9.04 0.28
C ALA A 26 -2.68 7.63 -0.32
N CYS A 27 -3.03 6.63 0.49
CA CYS A 27 -3.27 5.27 0.02
C CYS A 27 -4.57 5.16 -0.77
N GLU A 28 -5.65 5.79 -0.32
CA GLU A 28 -6.91 5.82 -1.08
C GLU A 28 -6.71 6.40 -2.47
N GLU A 29 -6.03 7.55 -2.55
CA GLU A 29 -5.74 8.19 -3.83
C GLU A 29 -4.81 7.32 -4.69
N TYR A 30 -3.80 6.70 -4.08
CA TYR A 30 -2.87 5.81 -4.78
C TYR A 30 -3.59 4.62 -5.42
N PHE A 31 -4.39 3.88 -4.64
CA PHE A 31 -5.09 2.71 -5.17
C PHE A 31 -6.14 3.10 -6.21
N LYS A 32 -6.78 4.27 -6.07
CA LYS A 32 -7.68 4.80 -7.11
C LYS A 32 -6.96 5.12 -8.42
N LEU A 33 -5.71 5.61 -8.36
CA LEU A 33 -4.87 5.82 -9.54
C LEU A 33 -4.44 4.48 -10.15
N VAL A 34 -4.07 3.49 -9.32
CA VAL A 34 -3.78 2.13 -9.79
C VAL A 34 -4.98 1.52 -10.51
N ASP A 35 -6.20 1.66 -9.98
CA ASP A 35 -7.42 1.16 -10.62
C ASP A 35 -7.64 1.82 -11.99
N GLN A 36 -7.44 3.14 -12.09
CA GLN A 36 -7.50 3.86 -13.37
C GLN A 36 -6.41 3.39 -14.35
N PHE A 37 -5.20 3.13 -13.87
CA PHE A 37 -4.11 2.61 -14.68
C PHE A 37 -4.47 1.23 -15.24
N VAL A 38 -4.98 0.33 -14.40
CA VAL A 38 -5.43 -1.01 -14.80
C VAL A 38 -6.57 -0.93 -15.82
N GLU A 39 -7.55 -0.06 -15.63
CA GLU A 39 -8.62 0.17 -16.60
C GLU A 39 -8.10 0.66 -17.95
N LYS A 40 -7.21 1.66 -17.95
CA LYS A 40 -6.59 2.20 -19.17
C LYS A 40 -5.72 1.19 -19.92
N THR A 41 -5.23 0.17 -19.21
CA THR A 41 -4.34 -0.85 -19.74
C THR A 41 -4.98 -2.23 -19.78
N LYS A 42 -6.32 -2.32 -19.69
CA LYS A 42 -7.06 -3.60 -19.61
C LYS A 42 -6.84 -4.54 -20.79
N ASP A 43 -6.48 -3.99 -21.95
CA ASP A 43 -6.16 -4.77 -23.16
C ASP A 43 -4.77 -5.42 -23.09
N ASN A 44 -3.95 -5.08 -22.07
CA ASN A 44 -2.66 -5.71 -21.81
C ASN A 44 -2.82 -6.91 -20.83
N PRO A 45 -2.55 -8.15 -21.28
CA PRO A 45 -2.74 -9.35 -20.46
C PRO A 45 -1.85 -9.43 -19.21
N GLN A 46 -0.74 -8.67 -19.14
CA GLN A 46 0.06 -8.57 -17.90
C GLN A 46 -0.69 -7.85 -16.76
N MET A 47 -1.69 -7.03 -17.08
CA MET A 47 -2.37 -6.19 -16.11
C MET A 47 -3.34 -6.95 -15.21
N ALA A 48 -3.86 -8.08 -15.68
CA ALA A 48 -4.71 -8.96 -14.89
C ALA A 48 -3.99 -9.50 -13.64
N ALA A 49 -2.72 -9.91 -13.77
CA ALA A 49 -1.90 -10.35 -12.66
C ALA A 49 -1.51 -9.20 -11.72
N MET A 50 -1.29 -8.00 -12.27
CA MET A 50 -1.02 -6.79 -11.48
C MET A 50 -2.21 -6.42 -10.60
N LYS A 51 -3.44 -6.48 -11.14
CA LYS A 51 -4.67 -6.15 -10.38
C LYS A 51 -4.79 -6.99 -9.11
N SER A 52 -4.68 -8.31 -9.22
CA SER A 52 -4.74 -9.20 -8.05
C SER A 52 -3.65 -8.91 -7.02
N THR A 53 -2.47 -8.50 -7.47
CA THR A 53 -1.35 -8.14 -6.58
C THR A 53 -1.67 -6.88 -5.78
N TYR A 54 -2.24 -5.85 -6.41
CA TYR A 54 -2.55 -4.60 -5.71
C TYR A 54 -3.76 -4.72 -4.77
N GLU A 55 -4.74 -5.56 -5.07
CA GLU A 55 -5.84 -5.80 -4.11
C GLU A 55 -5.34 -6.51 -2.83
N SER A 56 -4.41 -7.46 -2.98
CA SER A 56 -3.74 -8.07 -1.82
C SER A 56 -2.90 -7.05 -1.04
N GLN A 57 -2.13 -6.21 -1.75
CA GLN A 57 -1.38 -5.10 -1.12
C GLN A 57 -2.31 -4.14 -0.39
N LYS A 58 -3.45 -3.77 -0.98
CA LYS A 58 -4.45 -2.90 -0.36
C LYS A 58 -4.97 -3.47 0.95
N ALA A 59 -5.26 -4.78 0.98
CA ALA A 59 -5.68 -5.48 2.18
C ALA A 59 -4.57 -5.50 3.26
N GLN A 60 -3.30 -5.68 2.87
CA GLN A 60 -2.18 -5.62 3.82
C GLN A 60 -1.94 -4.21 4.37
N PHE A 61 -2.08 -3.18 3.52
CA PHE A 61 -1.95 -1.79 3.96
C PHE A 61 -3.06 -1.37 4.92
N ALA A 62 -4.28 -1.88 4.73
CA ALA A 62 -5.40 -1.62 5.64
C ALA A 62 -5.14 -2.17 7.07
N GLN A 63 -4.20 -3.10 7.23
CA GLN A 63 -3.79 -3.63 8.54
C GLN A 63 -2.69 -2.79 9.21
N LEU A 64 -2.10 -1.83 8.49
CA LEU A 64 -1.06 -0.94 9.04
C LEU A 64 -1.68 0.27 9.75
N PRO A 65 -0.99 0.87 10.73
CA PRO A 65 -1.36 2.16 11.29
C PRO A 65 -1.43 3.25 10.20
N LYS A 66 -2.34 4.21 10.34
CA LYS A 66 -2.56 5.30 9.35
C LYS A 66 -1.29 6.08 9.00
N ASP A 67 -0.42 6.34 9.98
CA ASP A 67 0.85 7.04 9.73
C ASP A 67 1.83 6.20 8.89
N ALA A 68 1.84 4.88 9.09
CA ALA A 68 2.63 3.95 8.29
C ALA A 68 2.05 3.82 6.87
N GLN A 69 0.72 3.83 6.74
CA GLN A 69 0.04 3.91 5.46
C GLN A 69 0.42 5.19 4.70
N GLU A 70 0.32 6.36 5.33
CA GLU A 70 0.75 7.65 4.76
C GLU A 70 2.21 7.61 4.27
N ALA A 71 3.12 7.16 5.13
CA ALA A 71 4.56 7.13 4.82
C ALA A 71 4.89 6.20 3.64
N ALA A 72 4.17 5.08 3.52
CA ALA A 72 4.39 4.12 2.45
C ALA A 72 3.69 4.52 1.13
N CYS A 73 2.47 5.07 1.20
CA CYS A 73 1.70 5.40 0.00
C CYS A 73 2.04 6.76 -0.62
N LYS A 74 2.52 7.75 0.14
CA LYS A 74 2.92 9.06 -0.43
C LYS A 74 3.91 8.94 -1.60
N PRO A 75 5.07 8.28 -1.45
CA PRO A 75 6.03 8.18 -2.56
C PRO A 75 5.44 7.38 -3.73
N ALA A 76 4.66 6.32 -3.45
CA ALA A 76 4.01 5.52 -4.47
C ALA A 76 2.93 6.32 -5.25
N LEU A 77 2.19 7.18 -4.55
CA LEU A 77 1.21 8.10 -5.14
C LEU A 77 1.87 9.07 -6.11
N GLU A 78 2.97 9.70 -5.69
CA GLU A 78 3.70 10.65 -6.54
C GLU A 78 4.25 9.97 -7.80
N GLN A 79 4.82 8.78 -7.66
CA GLN A 79 5.26 7.99 -8.80
C GLN A 79 4.09 7.63 -9.72
N MET A 80 2.95 7.21 -9.17
CA MET A 80 1.83 6.76 -9.98
C MET A 80 1.12 7.92 -10.71
N LYS A 81 1.12 9.12 -10.12
CA LYS A 81 0.72 10.36 -10.81
C LYS A 81 1.57 10.61 -12.06
N GLN A 82 2.89 10.42 -11.97
CA GLN A 82 3.79 10.57 -13.11
C GLN A 82 3.50 9.52 -14.19
N VAL A 83 3.36 8.25 -13.81
CA VAL A 83 3.04 7.16 -14.75
C VAL A 83 1.75 7.45 -15.51
N ILE A 84 0.66 7.82 -14.80
CA ILE A 84 -0.62 8.12 -15.44
C ILE A 84 -0.52 9.34 -16.36
N ALA A 85 0.27 10.36 -16.01
CA ALA A 85 0.49 11.51 -16.87
C ALA A 85 1.24 11.14 -18.18
N THR A 86 2.00 10.04 -18.19
CA THR A 86 2.68 9.54 -19.40
C THR A 86 1.82 8.61 -20.24
N LEU A 87 0.67 8.14 -19.74
CA LEU A 87 -0.22 7.30 -20.52
C LEU A 87 -0.85 8.10 -21.67
N PRO A 88 -0.94 7.50 -22.88
CA PRO A 88 -1.69 8.09 -23.98
C PRO A 88 -3.15 8.31 -23.57
N LYS A 89 -3.73 9.43 -24.02
CA LYS A 89 -5.07 9.86 -23.64
C LYS A 89 -6.15 8.93 -24.16
#